data_AF-A0A7C5XZF3-F1
#
_entry.id   AF-A0A7C5XZF3-F1
#
_cell.length_a   1.000
_cell.length_b   1.000
_cell.length_c   1.000
_cell.angle_alpha   90.00
_cell.angle_beta   90.00
_cell.angle_gamma   90.00
#
_symmetry.space_group_name_H-M   'P 1'
#
loop_
_entity.id
_entity.type
_entity.pdbx_description
1 polymer ?
#
loop_
_entity_poly.entity_id
_entity_poly.type
_entity_poly.pdbx_seq_one_letter_code
_entity_poly.pdbx_strand_id
1 'polypeptide(L)'
;MKILTTFEAEHELIEQVAGSLYHWATEGGDEADAARFATFFRTYSGSFHHGREDEILIPAIIEHLEIPPDSAPIRIIQEEHEKLGELTTLLGENADRDAAVQMARMLWEHIDKENSVLFVEAEERLPRAGVFELEDRPMTAEEEAALRTGKELIERYEPVEDPEIIRGSGCIICSAFTVTCRGIEAEWWNRWEWEEHFHKGH
;
A
#
# COMPACT_ATOMS: atom_id res chain seq x y z
N MET A 1 -7.04 -13.36 7.83
CA MET A 1 -8.02 -12.49 8.55
C MET A 1 -8.89 -11.78 7.54
N LYS A 2 -10.21 -11.55 7.75
CA LYS A 2 -11.08 -11.05 6.66
C LYS A 2 -10.63 -9.68 6.12
N ILE A 3 -10.25 -8.75 6.99
CA ILE A 3 -9.85 -7.40 6.55
C ILE A 3 -8.61 -7.41 5.65
N LEU A 4 -7.64 -8.29 5.91
CA LEU A 4 -6.42 -8.40 5.10
C LEU A 4 -6.76 -8.87 3.69
N THR A 5 -7.63 -9.87 3.54
CA THR A 5 -8.11 -10.29 2.21
C THR A 5 -8.91 -9.21 1.49
N THR A 6 -9.55 -8.30 2.23
CA THR A 6 -10.22 -7.13 1.65
C THR A 6 -9.18 -6.14 1.12
N PHE A 7 -8.13 -5.83 1.89
CA PHE A 7 -7.05 -4.94 1.45
C PHE A 7 -6.32 -5.48 0.22
N GLU A 8 -6.03 -6.77 0.17
CA GLU A 8 -5.45 -7.41 -1.04
C GLU A 8 -6.33 -7.23 -2.28
N ALA A 9 -7.66 -7.41 -2.15
CA ALA A 9 -8.58 -7.20 -3.26
C ALA A 9 -8.69 -5.71 -3.68
N GLU A 10 -8.44 -4.79 -2.76
CA GLU A 10 -8.36 -3.35 -3.06
C GLU A 10 -7.05 -3.01 -3.77
N HIS A 11 -5.93 -3.63 -3.38
CA HIS A 11 -4.66 -3.54 -4.09
C HIS A 11 -4.78 -3.98 -5.55
N GLU A 12 -5.52 -5.05 -5.86
CA GLU A 12 -5.74 -5.47 -7.25
C GLU A 12 -6.36 -4.35 -8.12
N LEU A 13 -7.24 -3.52 -7.54
CA LEU A 13 -7.82 -2.37 -8.23
C LEU A 13 -6.83 -1.19 -8.27
N ILE A 14 -6.20 -0.86 -7.15
CA ILE A 14 -5.26 0.26 -7.04
C ILE A 14 -4.08 0.07 -8.00
N GLU A 15 -3.54 -1.15 -8.10
CA GLU A 15 -2.47 -1.52 -9.02
C GLU A 15 -2.86 -1.29 -10.49
N GLN A 16 -4.07 -1.68 -10.89
CA GLN A 16 -4.56 -1.44 -12.25
C GLN A 16 -4.75 0.05 -12.53
N VAL A 17 -5.30 0.82 -11.59
CA VAL A 17 -5.46 2.28 -11.77
C VAL A 17 -4.09 2.98 -11.79
N ALA A 18 -3.10 2.50 -11.03
CA ALA A 18 -1.72 3.00 -11.10
C ALA A 18 -1.12 2.76 -12.49
N GLY A 19 -1.35 1.59 -13.09
CA GLY A 19 -0.94 1.32 -14.47
C GLY A 19 -1.65 2.20 -15.50
N SER A 20 -2.94 2.46 -15.33
CA SER A 20 -3.68 3.41 -16.17
C SER A 20 -3.18 4.85 -15.99
N LEU A 21 -2.80 5.25 -14.77
CA LEU A 21 -2.20 6.55 -14.49
C LEU A 21 -0.86 6.69 -15.21
N TYR A 22 -0.02 5.65 -15.11
CA TYR A 22 1.27 5.61 -15.78
C TYR A 22 1.12 5.71 -17.30
N HIS A 23 0.20 4.92 -17.89
CA HIS A 23 -0.15 5.01 -19.31
C HIS A 23 -0.53 6.46 -19.66
N TRP A 24 -1.50 7.03 -18.96
CA TRP A 24 -1.96 8.39 -19.20
C TRP A 24 -0.81 9.39 -19.18
N ALA A 25 0.11 9.26 -18.21
CA ALA A 25 1.23 10.17 -18.02
C ALA A 25 2.28 10.08 -19.14
N THR A 26 2.57 8.86 -19.61
CA THR A 26 3.68 8.56 -20.55
C THR A 26 3.26 8.57 -22.02
N GLU A 27 2.10 8.01 -22.34
CA GLU A 27 1.59 7.91 -23.71
C GLU A 27 0.64 9.07 -24.07
N GLY A 28 0.23 9.84 -23.06
CA GLY A 28 -0.71 10.95 -23.22
C GLY A 28 -2.15 10.54 -22.94
N GLY A 29 -3.02 11.54 -22.88
CA GLY A 29 -4.43 11.37 -22.55
C GLY A 29 -5.11 12.72 -22.34
N ASP A 30 -6.40 12.69 -22.05
CA ASP A 30 -7.17 13.90 -21.77
C ASP A 30 -6.69 14.50 -20.44
N GLU A 31 -6.32 15.79 -20.43
CA GLU A 31 -5.89 16.48 -19.20
C GLU A 31 -7.01 16.53 -18.14
N ALA A 32 -8.28 16.51 -18.57
CA ALA A 32 -9.40 16.45 -17.65
C ALA A 32 -9.44 15.16 -16.81
N ASP A 33 -8.79 14.08 -17.28
CA ASP A 33 -8.71 12.83 -16.51
C ASP A 33 -7.73 12.90 -15.34
N ALA A 34 -6.80 13.87 -15.31
CA ALA A 34 -5.91 14.06 -14.16
C ALA A 34 -6.68 14.28 -12.86
N ALA A 35 -7.74 15.11 -12.91
CA ALA A 35 -8.61 15.35 -11.77
C ALA A 35 -9.37 14.08 -11.35
N ARG A 36 -9.76 13.22 -12.30
CA ARG A 36 -10.45 11.94 -12.03
C ARG A 36 -9.52 10.94 -11.36
N PHE A 37 -8.28 10.80 -11.84
CA PHE A 37 -7.26 10.00 -11.16
C PHE A 37 -7.01 10.55 -9.75
N ALA A 38 -6.85 11.86 -9.60
CA ALA A 38 -6.67 12.48 -8.29
C ALA A 38 -7.85 12.24 -7.34
N THR A 39 -9.10 12.22 -7.83
CA THR A 39 -10.27 11.82 -7.03
C THR A 39 -10.18 10.37 -6.59
N PHE A 40 -9.84 9.44 -7.49
CA PHE A 40 -9.68 8.03 -7.12
C PHE A 40 -8.63 7.87 -6.03
N PHE A 41 -7.42 8.40 -6.23
CA PHE A 41 -6.34 8.17 -5.28
C PHE A 41 -6.51 8.92 -3.96
N ARG A 42 -7.14 10.10 -3.97
CA ARG A 42 -7.41 10.84 -2.73
C ARG A 42 -8.44 10.13 -1.87
N THR A 43 -9.54 9.71 -2.50
CA THR A 43 -10.71 9.22 -1.77
C THR A 43 -10.65 7.71 -1.54
N TYR A 44 -10.40 6.92 -2.59
CA TYR A 44 -10.42 5.46 -2.50
C TYR A 44 -9.10 4.87 -1.99
N SER A 45 -7.98 5.18 -2.63
CA SER A 45 -6.67 4.68 -2.16
C SER A 45 -6.25 5.36 -0.85
N GLY A 46 -6.36 6.69 -0.76
CA GLY A 46 -5.96 7.46 0.42
C GLY A 46 -6.94 7.34 1.59
N SER A 47 -8.01 8.12 1.59
CA SER A 47 -8.91 8.22 2.76
C SER A 47 -9.63 6.92 3.13
N PHE A 48 -9.84 5.99 2.19
CA PHE A 48 -10.54 4.73 2.45
C PHE A 48 -9.60 3.55 2.73
N HIS A 49 -8.69 3.27 1.81
CA HIS A 49 -7.79 2.12 1.93
C HIS A 49 -6.65 2.40 2.92
N HIS A 50 -5.72 3.32 2.64
CA HIS A 50 -4.65 3.71 3.57
C HIS A 50 -5.21 4.22 4.90
N GLY A 51 -6.33 4.96 4.87
CA GLY A 51 -7.00 5.42 6.08
C GLY A 51 -7.39 4.28 7.03
N ARG A 52 -7.85 3.13 6.50
CA ARG A 52 -8.15 1.97 7.34
C ARG A 52 -6.89 1.24 7.81
N GLU A 53 -5.81 1.26 7.04
CA GLU A 53 -4.54 0.72 7.51
C GLU A 53 -4.01 1.56 8.68
N ASP A 54 -3.99 2.88 8.53
CA ASP A 54 -3.52 3.84 9.55
C ASP A 54 -4.41 3.86 10.81
N GLU A 55 -5.72 3.68 10.66
CA GLU A 55 -6.67 3.76 11.78
C GLU A 55 -6.94 2.41 12.45
N ILE A 56 -6.73 1.28 11.75
CA ILE A 56 -7.14 -0.05 12.22
C ILE A 56 -5.96 -1.03 12.25
N LEU A 57 -5.34 -1.31 11.10
CA LEU A 57 -4.34 -2.37 10.99
C LEU A 57 -3.04 -2.03 11.72
N ILE A 58 -2.46 -0.87 11.42
CA ILE A 58 -1.18 -0.42 11.98
C ILE A 58 -1.29 -0.26 13.51
N PRO A 59 -2.33 0.37 14.08
CA PRO A 59 -2.52 0.40 15.53
C PRO A 59 -2.62 -0.99 16.15
N ALA A 60 -3.34 -1.92 15.51
CA ALA A 60 -3.45 -3.30 16.00
C ALA A 60 -2.10 -4.02 15.99
N ILE A 61 -1.29 -3.84 14.95
CA ILE A 61 0.08 -4.38 14.87
C ILE A 61 0.94 -3.82 16.02
N ILE A 62 0.97 -2.50 16.19
CA ILE A 62 1.76 -1.83 17.23
C ILE A 62 1.37 -2.31 18.62
N GLU A 63 0.06 -2.30 18.92
CA GLU A 63 -0.45 -2.63 20.26
C GLU A 63 -0.29 -4.12 20.58
N HIS A 64 -0.72 -5.01 19.68
CA HIS A 64 -0.80 -6.44 20.00
C HIS A 64 0.49 -7.20 19.73
N LEU A 65 1.36 -6.70 18.84
CA LEU A 65 2.66 -7.31 18.58
C LEU A 65 3.81 -6.60 19.32
N GLU A 66 3.49 -5.57 20.12
CA GLU A 66 4.43 -4.77 20.91
C GLU A 66 5.59 -4.20 20.06
N ILE A 67 5.31 -3.86 18.80
CA ILE A 67 6.27 -3.29 17.86
C ILE A 67 6.42 -1.79 18.15
N PRO A 68 7.65 -1.26 18.32
CA PRO A 68 7.86 0.18 18.48
C PRO A 68 7.23 0.95 17.30
N PRO A 69 6.46 2.02 17.55
CA PRO A 69 5.82 2.79 16.47
C PRO A 69 6.79 3.38 15.44
N ASP A 70 8.05 3.62 15.83
CA ASP A 70 9.12 4.12 14.98
C ASP A 70 9.92 3.02 14.27
N SER A 71 9.49 1.76 14.39
CA SER A 71 10.11 0.63 13.67
C SER A 71 10.03 0.84 12.17
N ALA A 72 11.12 0.55 11.46
CA ALA A 72 11.28 0.95 10.07
C ALA A 72 10.12 0.52 9.14
N PRO A 73 9.62 -0.73 9.15
CA PRO A 73 8.52 -1.12 8.27
C PRO A 73 7.23 -0.30 8.48
N ILE A 74 6.85 -0.02 9.74
CA ILE A 74 5.67 0.81 10.04
C ILE A 74 5.87 2.24 9.56
N ARG A 75 7.00 2.85 9.95
CA ARG A 75 7.31 4.23 9.59
C ARG A 75 7.37 4.43 8.07
N ILE A 76 7.96 3.48 7.33
CA ILE A 76 8.07 3.56 5.88
C ILE A 76 6.69 3.58 5.21
N ILE A 77 5.79 2.68 5.62
CA ILE A 77 4.41 2.63 5.07
C ILE A 77 3.69 3.96 5.32
N GLN A 78 3.76 4.48 6.55
CA GLN A 78 3.11 5.76 6.91
C GLN A 78 3.71 6.95 6.14
N GLU A 79 5.03 7.02 6.01
CA GLU A 79 5.70 8.07 5.21
C GLU A 79 5.34 7.98 3.71
N GLU A 80 5.15 6.76 3.20
CA GLU A 80 4.69 6.55 1.82
C GLU A 80 3.22 6.98 1.66
N HIS A 81 2.32 6.73 2.62
CA HIS A 81 0.94 7.24 2.61
C HIS A 81 0.91 8.77 2.51
N GLU A 82 1.70 9.45 3.35
CA GLU A 82 1.81 10.91 3.33
C GLU A 82 2.32 11.39 1.96
N LYS A 83 3.36 10.75 1.43
CA LYS A 83 3.97 11.15 0.17
C LYS A 83 3.03 10.95 -1.02
N LEU A 84 2.26 9.86 -1.04
CA LEU A 84 1.22 9.61 -2.03
C LEU A 84 0.12 10.67 -1.99
N GLY A 85 -0.23 11.17 -0.79
CA GLY A 85 -1.14 12.31 -0.62
C GLY A 85 -0.62 13.62 -1.24
N GLU A 86 0.67 13.90 -1.09
CA GLU A 86 1.32 15.06 -1.74
C GLU A 86 1.27 14.94 -3.27
N LEU A 87 1.65 13.78 -3.82
CA LEU A 87 1.66 13.54 -5.26
C LEU A 87 0.26 13.60 -5.86
N THR A 88 -0.74 13.07 -5.14
CA THR A 88 -2.16 13.16 -5.52
C THR A 88 -2.64 14.61 -5.60
N THR A 89 -2.11 15.49 -4.75
CA THR A 89 -2.42 16.93 -4.79
C THR A 89 -1.82 17.58 -6.03
N LEU A 90 -0.54 17.32 -6.33
CA LEU A 90 0.11 17.83 -7.54
C LEU A 90 -0.59 17.37 -8.83
N LEU A 91 -0.98 16.09 -8.88
CA LEU A 91 -1.75 15.52 -9.99
C LEU A 91 -3.08 16.25 -10.19
N GLY A 92 -3.83 16.47 -9.12
CA GLY A 92 -5.16 17.10 -9.19
C GLY A 92 -5.13 18.60 -9.52
N GLU A 93 -4.11 19.31 -9.06
CA GLU A 93 -4.02 20.78 -9.23
C GLU A 93 -3.36 21.18 -10.55
N ASN A 94 -2.34 20.42 -10.99
CA ASN A 94 -1.47 20.82 -12.09
C ASN A 94 -1.47 19.84 -13.27
N ALA A 95 -2.22 18.74 -13.20
CA ALA A 95 -2.11 17.62 -14.13
C ALA A 95 -0.64 17.16 -14.31
N ASP A 96 0.11 17.19 -13.22
CA ASP A 96 1.56 16.96 -13.22
C ASP A 96 1.87 15.49 -13.60
N ARG A 97 2.44 15.32 -14.79
CA ARG A 97 2.77 14.00 -15.35
C ARG A 97 3.97 13.37 -14.68
N ASP A 98 4.93 14.17 -14.22
CA ASP A 98 6.11 13.65 -13.50
C ASP A 98 5.66 13.13 -12.13
N ALA A 99 4.78 13.86 -11.45
CA ALA A 99 4.14 13.39 -10.21
C ALA A 99 3.33 12.11 -10.45
N ALA A 100 2.60 12.01 -11.56
CA ALA A 100 1.83 10.82 -11.93
C ALA A 100 2.71 9.58 -12.12
N VAL A 101 3.83 9.71 -12.84
CA VAL A 101 4.81 8.63 -13.03
C VAL A 101 5.42 8.21 -11.70
N GLN A 102 5.85 9.18 -10.88
CA GLN A 102 6.41 8.91 -9.56
C GLN A 102 5.41 8.18 -8.66
N MET A 103 4.16 8.60 -8.70
CA MET A 103 3.08 8.03 -7.90
C MET A 103 2.77 6.59 -8.30
N ALA A 104 2.66 6.29 -9.59
CA ALA A 104 2.44 4.92 -10.07
C ALA A 104 3.57 3.98 -9.62
N ARG A 105 4.84 4.40 -9.81
CA ARG A 105 6.02 3.64 -9.35
C ARG A 105 5.99 3.41 -7.84
N MET A 106 5.69 4.45 -7.06
CA MET A 106 5.62 4.37 -5.61
C MET A 106 4.51 3.42 -5.13
N LEU A 107 3.31 3.49 -5.72
CA LEU A 107 2.19 2.61 -5.38
C LEU A 107 2.53 1.14 -5.61
N TRP A 108 3.19 0.80 -6.71
CA TRP A 108 3.59 -0.58 -6.98
C TRP A 108 4.60 -1.11 -5.95
N GLU A 109 5.62 -0.33 -5.61
CA GLU A 109 6.55 -0.71 -4.55
C GLU A 109 5.90 -0.74 -3.17
N HIS A 110 4.91 0.11 -2.92
CA HIS A 110 4.16 0.17 -1.66
C HIS A 110 3.32 -1.10 -1.48
N ILE A 111 2.50 -1.43 -2.49
CA ILE A 111 1.70 -2.65 -2.55
C ILE A 111 2.57 -3.90 -2.37
N ASP A 112 3.75 -3.94 -3.00
CA ASP A 112 4.70 -5.05 -2.83
C ASP A 112 5.16 -5.19 -1.37
N LYS A 113 5.48 -4.09 -0.68
CA LYS A 113 5.85 -4.10 0.74
C LYS A 113 4.71 -4.61 1.61
N GLU A 114 3.49 -4.17 1.35
CA GLU A 114 2.35 -4.53 2.16
C GLU A 114 1.93 -5.97 1.96
N ASN A 115 1.69 -6.38 0.71
CA ASN A 115 1.25 -7.72 0.37
C ASN A 115 2.27 -8.80 0.74
N SER A 116 3.58 -8.48 0.70
CA SER A 116 4.62 -9.48 0.94
C SER A 116 5.29 -9.43 2.30
N VAL A 117 5.09 -8.34 3.06
CA VAL A 117 5.68 -8.18 4.39
C VAL A 117 4.61 -7.78 5.40
N LEU A 118 3.98 -6.61 5.27
CA LEU A 118 3.10 -6.09 6.32
C LEU A 118 1.91 -7.02 6.59
N PHE A 119 1.19 -7.42 5.55
CA PHE A 119 0.00 -8.26 5.66
C PHE A 119 0.34 -9.70 6.04
N VAL A 120 1.46 -10.23 5.52
CA VAL A 120 1.96 -11.57 5.90
C VAL A 120 2.27 -11.63 7.38
N GLU A 121 3.02 -10.65 7.90
CA GLU A 121 3.37 -10.58 9.32
C GLU A 121 2.14 -10.36 10.19
N ALA A 122 1.21 -9.49 9.76
CA ALA A 122 -0.06 -9.29 10.45
C ALA A 122 -0.89 -10.57 10.50
N GLU A 123 -1.04 -11.28 9.38
CA GLU A 123 -1.81 -12.51 9.30
C GLU A 123 -1.20 -13.62 10.15
N GLU A 124 0.12 -13.72 10.20
CA GLU A 124 0.78 -14.76 10.99
C GLU A 124 0.78 -14.48 12.49
N ARG A 125 0.94 -13.22 12.90
CA ARG A 125 1.28 -12.85 14.28
C ARG A 125 0.09 -12.34 15.08
N LEU A 126 -0.85 -11.61 14.48
CA LEU A 126 -2.04 -11.15 15.19
C LEU A 126 -2.86 -12.31 15.80
N PRO A 127 -3.07 -13.45 15.10
CA PRO A 127 -3.75 -14.59 15.70
C PRO A 127 -2.98 -15.21 16.88
N ARG A 128 -1.65 -15.19 16.86
CA ARG A 128 -0.80 -15.65 17.98
C ARG A 128 -0.93 -14.74 19.19
N ALA A 129 -1.19 -13.45 18.96
CA ALA A 129 -1.52 -12.46 19.99
C ALA A 129 -3.01 -12.46 20.41
N GLY A 130 -3.83 -13.39 19.88
CA GLY A 130 -5.24 -13.53 20.22
C GLY A 130 -6.19 -12.63 19.43
N VAL A 131 -5.71 -11.95 18.39
CA VAL A 131 -6.50 -11.10 17.50
C VAL A 131 -6.80 -11.88 16.22
N PHE A 132 -8.05 -12.32 16.08
CA PHE A 132 -8.48 -13.14 14.93
C PHE A 132 -9.22 -12.34 13.87
N GLU A 133 -9.81 -11.21 14.24
CA GLU A 133 -10.53 -10.29 13.36
C GLU A 133 -10.33 -8.85 13.86
N LEU A 134 -10.37 -7.91 12.92
CA LEU A 134 -10.37 -6.47 13.19
C LEU A 134 -11.70 -5.88 12.72
N GLU A 135 -12.20 -4.87 13.43
CA GLU A 135 -13.44 -4.18 13.06
C GLU A 135 -13.20 -3.32 11.82
N ASP A 136 -13.85 -3.65 10.71
CA ASP A 136 -13.82 -2.91 9.46
C ASP A 136 -15.08 -2.04 9.31
N ARG A 137 -15.03 -1.06 8.41
CA ARG A 137 -16.16 -0.20 8.06
C ARG A 137 -16.55 -0.36 6.58
N PRO A 138 -17.83 -0.20 6.23
CA PRO A 138 -18.22 -0.14 4.83
C PRO A 138 -17.71 1.15 4.17
N MET A 139 -17.66 1.13 2.83
CA MET A 139 -17.48 2.34 2.04
C MET A 139 -18.64 3.31 2.23
N THR A 140 -18.33 4.60 2.14
CA THR A 140 -19.29 5.69 1.96
C THR A 140 -19.68 5.81 0.48
N ALA A 141 -20.77 6.54 0.19
CA ALA A 141 -21.20 6.79 -1.18
C ALA A 141 -20.16 7.54 -2.03
N GLU A 142 -19.31 8.35 -1.41
CA GLU A 142 -18.22 9.06 -2.07
C GLU A 142 -17.08 8.11 -2.45
N GLU A 143 -16.68 7.23 -1.53
CA GLU A 143 -15.66 6.20 -1.76
C GLU A 143 -16.12 5.20 -2.84
N GLU A 144 -17.39 4.80 -2.84
CA GLU A 144 -17.97 3.99 -3.91
C GLU A 144 -17.97 4.70 -5.28
N ALA A 145 -18.16 6.03 -5.29
CA ALA A 145 -18.09 6.83 -6.52
C ALA A 145 -16.65 6.96 -7.04
N ALA A 146 -15.69 7.12 -6.13
CA ALA A 146 -14.27 7.12 -6.46
C ALA A 146 -13.86 5.75 -7.04
N LEU A 147 -14.27 4.65 -6.43
CA LEU A 147 -14.06 3.29 -6.97
C LEU A 147 -14.57 3.15 -8.40
N ARG A 148 -15.80 3.61 -8.69
CA ARG A 148 -16.35 3.57 -10.05
C ARG A 148 -15.52 4.39 -11.03
N THR A 149 -15.08 5.58 -10.61
CA THR A 149 -14.17 6.43 -11.41
C THR A 149 -12.88 5.68 -11.77
N GLY A 150 -12.28 4.96 -10.82
CA GLY A 150 -11.09 4.14 -11.07
C GLY A 150 -11.32 3.08 -12.14
N LYS A 151 -12.46 2.36 -12.07
CA LYS A 151 -12.82 1.34 -13.07
C LYS A 151 -13.02 1.93 -14.47
N GLU A 152 -13.66 3.09 -14.57
CA GLU A 152 -13.81 3.80 -15.85
C GLU A 152 -12.47 4.25 -16.45
N LEU A 153 -11.49 4.59 -15.60
CA LEU A 153 -10.15 4.97 -16.05
C LEU A 153 -9.37 3.76 -16.58
N ILE A 154 -9.54 2.58 -15.98
CA ILE A 154 -8.97 1.32 -16.48
C ILE A 154 -9.51 0.96 -17.86
N GLU A 155 -10.81 1.16 -18.10
CA GLU A 155 -11.41 0.93 -19.42
C GLU A 155 -10.89 1.92 -20.49
N ARG A 156 -10.43 3.10 -20.07
CA ARG A 156 -9.99 4.19 -20.95
C ARG A 156 -8.50 4.14 -21.26
N TYR A 157 -7.69 3.77 -20.29
CA TYR A 157 -6.24 3.68 -20.38
C TYR A 157 -5.82 2.27 -19.98
N GLU A 158 -5.36 1.47 -20.94
CA GLU A 158 -4.90 0.11 -20.69
C GLU A 158 -3.83 0.12 -19.60
N PRO A 159 -4.01 -0.60 -18.47
CA PRO A 159 -3.01 -0.67 -17.43
C PRO A 159 -1.70 -1.23 -17.96
N VAL A 160 -0.62 -0.48 -17.79
CA VAL A 160 0.74 -0.92 -18.12
C VAL A 160 1.66 -0.67 -16.93
N GLU A 161 2.68 -1.50 -16.81
CA GLU A 161 3.73 -1.32 -15.81
C GLU A 161 4.96 -0.66 -16.43
N ASP A 162 5.69 0.08 -15.59
CA ASP A 162 6.97 0.63 -15.98
C ASP A 162 8.04 -0.47 -16.09
N PRO A 163 8.67 -0.69 -17.25
CA PRO A 163 9.67 -1.74 -17.39
C PRO A 163 10.95 -1.50 -16.60
N GLU A 164 11.17 -0.28 -16.08
CA GLU A 164 12.35 0.07 -15.27
C GLU A 164 12.18 -0.28 -13.78
N ILE A 165 10.96 -0.55 -13.32
CA ILE A 165 10.72 -0.85 -11.90
C ILE A 165 10.97 -2.33 -11.60
N ILE A 166 11.61 -2.59 -10.47
CA ILE A 166 11.83 -3.95 -9.97
C ILE A 166 10.71 -4.24 -8.97
N ARG A 167 9.86 -5.20 -9.33
CA ARG A 167 8.76 -5.71 -8.49
C ARG A 167 9.15 -7.01 -7.81
N GLY A 168 8.56 -7.31 -6.67
CA GLY A 168 8.64 -8.64 -6.08
C GLY A 168 8.33 -8.71 -4.59
N SER A 169 8.48 -9.91 -4.05
CA SER A 169 8.03 -10.24 -2.70
C SER A 169 9.18 -10.36 -1.70
N GLY A 170 8.93 -9.92 -0.48
CA GLY A 170 9.81 -10.06 0.68
C GLY A 170 10.90 -9.00 0.74
N CYS A 171 11.64 -8.99 1.85
CA CYS A 171 12.62 -7.94 2.13
C CYS A 171 13.74 -7.86 1.08
N ILE A 172 14.16 -8.97 0.46
CA ILE A 172 15.30 -8.97 -0.47
C ILE A 172 15.05 -8.09 -1.71
N ILE A 173 13.80 -8.02 -2.18
CA ILE A 173 13.41 -7.22 -3.35
C ILE A 173 12.96 -5.81 -2.96
N CYS A 174 12.59 -5.60 -1.69
CA CYS A 174 12.12 -4.32 -1.19
C CYS A 174 13.19 -3.22 -1.31
N SER A 175 12.82 -2.09 -1.92
CA SER A 175 13.68 -0.93 -2.13
C SER A 175 14.22 -0.30 -0.84
N ALA A 176 13.56 -0.52 0.30
CA ALA A 176 14.01 -0.02 1.60
C ALA A 176 15.02 -0.95 2.31
N PHE A 177 15.12 -2.21 1.90
CA PHE A 177 15.94 -3.20 2.60
C PHE A 177 17.43 -2.89 2.48
N THR A 178 18.12 -2.90 3.62
CA THR A 178 19.52 -2.48 3.81
C THR A 178 19.82 -1.00 3.53
N VAL A 179 18.82 -0.20 3.18
CA VAL A 179 18.94 1.26 2.95
C VAL A 179 18.39 2.03 4.15
N THR A 180 17.10 1.85 4.44
CA THR A 180 16.38 2.52 5.54
C THR A 180 15.70 1.52 6.48
N CYS A 181 15.68 0.23 6.14
CA CYS A 181 15.14 -0.87 6.93
C CYS A 181 16.15 -2.03 6.99
N ARG A 182 16.36 -2.64 8.16
CA ARG A 182 17.30 -3.77 8.32
C ARG A 182 16.70 -5.14 8.02
N GLY A 183 15.44 -5.19 7.57
CA GLY A 183 14.69 -6.42 7.32
C GLY A 183 13.79 -6.79 8.48
N ILE A 184 12.74 -7.56 8.19
CA ILE A 184 11.66 -7.84 9.13
C ILE A 184 12.17 -8.55 10.39
N GLU A 185 13.11 -9.47 10.24
CA GLU A 185 13.70 -10.23 11.34
C GLU A 185 14.56 -9.35 12.26
N ALA A 186 15.15 -8.29 11.73
CA ALA A 186 15.95 -7.36 12.51
C ALA A 186 15.12 -6.25 13.16
N GLU A 187 14.01 -5.86 12.54
CA GLU A 187 13.18 -4.74 12.99
C GLU A 187 12.04 -5.18 13.90
N TRP A 188 11.42 -6.34 13.66
CA TRP A 188 10.19 -6.73 14.35
C TRP A 188 10.30 -7.99 15.20
N TRP A 189 11.31 -8.84 15.00
CA TRP A 189 11.39 -10.08 15.78
C TRP A 189 12.00 -9.82 17.15
N ASN A 190 11.30 -10.29 18.18
CA ASN A 190 11.82 -10.31 19.53
C ASN A 190 12.74 -11.53 19.74
N ARG A 191 13.42 -11.57 20.89
CA ARG A 191 14.38 -12.64 21.22
C ARG A 191 13.74 -14.04 21.18
N TRP A 192 12.49 -14.17 21.60
CA TRP A 192 11.80 -15.45 21.63
C TRP A 192 11.44 -15.94 20.23
N GLU A 193 11.03 -15.06 19.32
CA GLU A 193 10.75 -15.39 17.92
C GLU A 193 12.01 -15.87 17.20
N TRP A 194 13.16 -15.22 17.48
CA TRP A 194 14.47 -15.70 17.04
C TRP A 194 14.78 -17.10 17.59
N GLU A 195 14.53 -17.35 18.87
CA GLU A 195 14.74 -18.66 19.48
C GLU A 195 13.80 -19.72 18.87
N GLU A 196 12.51 -19.42 18.68
CA GLU A 196 11.55 -20.35 18.06
C GLU A 196 11.93 -20.71 16.61
N HIS A 197 12.31 -19.73 15.80
CA HIS A 197 12.69 -19.95 14.40
C HIS A 197 13.90 -20.89 14.29
N PHE A 198 14.93 -20.68 15.12
CA PHE A 198 16.13 -21.53 15.11
C PHE A 198 15.92 -22.90 15.78
N HIS A 199 14.95 -23.05 16.69
CA HIS A 199 14.66 -24.34 17.35
C HIS A 199 13.68 -25.22 16.56
N LYS A 200 12.91 -24.66 15.61
CA LYS A 200 12.08 -25.43 14.66
C LYS A 200 12.87 -25.94 13.44
N GLY A 201 14.15 -25.58 13.30
CA GLY A 201 15.04 -25.98 12.21
C GLY A 201 15.83 -27.30 12.41
N HIS A 202 15.46 -28.13 13.39
CA HIS A 202 16.11 -29.42 13.69
C HIS A 202 15.13 -30.58 13.71
#